data_AF-A0A0V0I0S4-F1
#
_entry.id   AF-A0A0V0I0S4-F1
#
_cell.length_a   1.000
_cell.length_b   1.000
_cell.length_c   1.000
_cell.angle_alpha   90.00
_cell.angle_beta   90.00
_cell.angle_gamma   90.00
#
_symmetry.space_group_name_H-M   'P 1'
#
loop_
_entity.id
_entity.type
_entity.pdbx_description
1 polymer ?
#
loop_
_entity_poly.entity_id
_entity_poly.type
_entity_poly.pdbx_seq_one_letter_code
_entity_poly.pdbx_strand_id
1 'polypeptide(L)'
;MGRAVLEASISAGLQPVPICFGGPEDGGKTVEAGGKEIIVHGPSDRENILSSVFEEHPNLIVVDYTLPAAVNDNAELYCKVGVPFVMGTTGGDREKLYKTVADSKVYAVISPQMGKQVVAFLAAMEIMAEQFPGAFSGYSLQVMESHQASKLDTSGTAKAVISCFEKLGVSFDLDEVQLIRDPVQQIEMVGVPEEYLLGHAFHMYHLTSPDGTVSFEFQHNVCGRSIYAEGTVDAILFLAKKVKLKEEKRIYDMIDVLREGNMR
;
A
#
# COMPACT_ATOMS: atom_id res chain seq x y z
N MET A 1 -8.28 -3.80 6.78
CA MET A 1 -7.66 -2.55 6.33
C MET A 1 -8.65 -1.40 6.32
N GLY A 2 -9.81 -1.54 5.66
CA GLY A 2 -10.84 -0.48 5.61
C GLY A 2 -11.18 0.20 6.95
N ARG A 3 -11.35 -0.58 8.04
CA ARG A 3 -11.56 -0.01 9.40
C ARG A 3 -10.43 0.93 9.85
N ALA A 4 -9.17 0.52 9.69
CA ALA A 4 -8.03 1.35 10.07
C ALA A 4 -7.94 2.64 9.23
N VAL A 5 -8.25 2.56 7.93
CA VAL A 5 -8.31 3.76 7.07
C VAL A 5 -9.43 4.70 7.50
N LEU A 6 -10.61 4.17 7.84
CA LEU A 6 -11.72 4.97 8.32
C LEU A 6 -11.35 5.72 9.61
N GLU A 7 -10.78 5.01 10.60
CA GLU A 7 -10.35 5.59 11.87
C GLU A 7 -9.27 6.67 11.68
N ALA A 8 -8.28 6.40 10.82
CA ALA A 8 -7.25 7.38 10.48
C ALA A 8 -7.85 8.60 9.75
N SER A 9 -8.81 8.38 8.85
CA SER A 9 -9.50 9.46 8.13
C SER A 9 -10.29 10.37 9.08
N ILE A 10 -11.02 9.79 10.02
CA ILE A 10 -11.77 10.53 11.05
C ILE A 10 -10.79 11.32 11.94
N SER A 11 -9.69 10.69 12.36
CA SER A 11 -8.67 11.33 13.19
C SER A 11 -7.99 12.51 12.47
N ALA A 12 -7.86 12.43 11.14
CA ALA A 12 -7.35 13.51 10.28
C ALA A 12 -8.41 14.58 9.93
N GLY A 13 -9.62 14.51 10.49
CA GLY A 13 -10.69 15.48 10.26
C GLY A 13 -11.47 15.31 8.96
N LEU A 14 -11.24 14.21 8.22
CA LEU A 14 -12.05 13.88 7.05
C LEU A 14 -13.47 13.46 7.46
N GLN A 15 -14.40 13.55 6.52
CA GLN A 15 -15.81 13.22 6.74
C GLN A 15 -16.20 12.00 5.90
N PRO A 16 -16.03 10.77 6.42
CA PRO A 16 -16.51 9.58 5.73
C PRO A 16 -18.01 9.62 5.54
N VAL A 17 -18.45 9.28 4.32
CA VAL A 17 -19.86 9.01 3.98
C VAL A 17 -20.26 7.68 4.62
N PRO A 18 -21.44 7.56 5.25
CA PRO A 18 -21.84 6.39 6.05
C PRO A 18 -22.29 5.18 5.22
N ILE A 19 -21.62 4.93 4.08
CA ILE A 19 -21.89 3.79 3.21
C ILE A 19 -20.60 3.11 2.78
N CYS A 20 -20.66 1.82 2.48
CA CYS A 20 -19.62 1.12 1.74
C CYS A 20 -20.22 0.01 0.87
N PHE A 21 -19.40 -0.60 0.02
CA PHE A 21 -19.80 -1.73 -0.81
C PHE A 21 -19.07 -3.00 -0.36
N GLY A 22 -19.80 -4.11 -0.29
CA GLY A 22 -19.29 -5.42 0.12
C GLY A 22 -19.70 -6.53 -0.84
N GLY A 23 -19.34 -7.77 -0.49
CA GLY A 23 -19.78 -8.94 -1.23
C GLY A 23 -21.29 -9.20 -1.05
N PRO A 24 -21.88 -10.15 -1.80
CA PRO A 24 -23.28 -10.52 -1.66
C PRO A 24 -23.70 -10.85 -0.23
N GLU A 25 -22.82 -11.51 0.53
CA GLU A 25 -23.08 -11.94 1.91
C GLU A 25 -23.02 -10.80 2.94
N ASP A 26 -22.47 -9.64 2.56
CA ASP A 26 -22.33 -8.48 3.44
C ASP A 26 -23.39 -7.41 3.22
N GLY A 27 -24.14 -7.49 2.13
CA GLY A 27 -25.22 -6.55 1.83
C GLY A 27 -26.26 -6.47 2.95
N GLY A 28 -26.56 -5.26 3.40
CA GLY A 28 -27.52 -4.97 4.47
C GLY A 28 -26.93 -5.03 5.88
N LYS A 29 -25.65 -5.37 6.06
CA LYS A 29 -24.97 -5.28 7.35
C LYS A 29 -24.63 -3.84 7.69
N THR A 30 -24.51 -3.55 8.99
CA THR A 30 -23.94 -2.31 9.51
C THR A 30 -22.57 -2.60 10.11
N VAL A 31 -21.59 -1.76 9.79
CA VAL A 31 -20.26 -1.79 10.39
C VAL A 31 -20.07 -0.55 11.25
N GLU A 32 -19.79 -0.76 12.53
CA GLU A 32 -19.35 0.30 13.43
C GLU A 32 -17.82 0.44 13.39
N ALA A 33 -17.33 1.64 13.12
CA ALA A 33 -15.91 1.97 13.22
C ALA A 33 -15.73 3.49 13.39
N GLY A 34 -14.79 3.89 14.26
CA GLY A 34 -14.54 5.30 14.57
C GLY A 34 -15.76 6.08 15.07
N GLY A 35 -16.71 5.41 15.75
CA GLY A 35 -17.96 6.03 16.22
C GLY A 35 -18.99 6.34 15.13
N LYS A 36 -18.79 5.84 13.90
CA LYS A 36 -19.76 5.93 12.80
C LYS A 36 -20.37 4.56 12.50
N GLU A 37 -21.66 4.56 12.20
CA GLU A 37 -22.36 3.44 11.58
C GLU A 37 -22.24 3.56 10.06
N ILE A 38 -21.74 2.50 9.41
CA ILE A 38 -21.58 2.43 7.95
C ILE A 38 -22.46 1.30 7.42
N ILE A 39 -23.35 1.64 6.48
CA ILE A 39 -24.23 0.69 5.82
C ILE A 39 -23.49 0.01 4.68
N VAL A 40 -23.45 -1.32 4.70
CA VAL A 40 -22.83 -2.11 3.63
C VAL A 40 -23.88 -2.41 2.55
N HIS A 41 -23.67 -1.91 1.35
CA HIS A 41 -24.46 -2.26 0.18
C HIS A 41 -23.84 -3.46 -0.53
N GLY A 42 -24.70 -4.39 -0.96
CA GLY A 42 -24.29 -5.54 -1.78
C GLY A 42 -23.92 -5.13 -3.21
N PRO A 43 -23.62 -6.11 -4.08
CA PRO A 43 -23.22 -5.86 -5.47
C PRO A 43 -24.37 -5.39 -6.38
N SER A 44 -25.61 -5.66 -5.99
CA SER A 44 -26.78 -5.19 -6.72
C SER A 44 -26.88 -3.66 -6.66
N ASP A 45 -27.09 -3.03 -7.81
CA ASP A 45 -27.36 -1.58 -7.93
C ASP A 45 -26.21 -0.64 -7.51
N ARG A 46 -24.98 -1.14 -7.42
CA ARG A 46 -23.79 -0.36 -7.01
C ARG A 46 -23.59 0.93 -7.81
N GLU A 47 -23.88 0.90 -9.11
CA GLU A 47 -23.72 2.05 -9.99
C GLU A 47 -24.68 3.19 -9.68
N ASN A 48 -25.97 2.89 -9.49
CA ASN A 48 -26.96 3.91 -9.17
C ASN A 48 -26.72 4.47 -7.76
N ILE A 49 -26.41 3.60 -6.79
CA ILE A 49 -26.09 4.03 -5.42
C ILE A 49 -24.85 4.94 -5.42
N LEU A 50 -23.76 4.52 -6.08
CA LEU A 50 -22.52 5.31 -6.11
C LEU A 50 -22.72 6.63 -6.87
N SER A 51 -23.48 6.63 -7.96
CA SER A 51 -23.83 7.86 -8.70
C SER A 51 -24.61 8.84 -7.83
N SER A 52 -25.68 8.37 -7.16
CA SER A 52 -26.50 9.21 -6.26
C SER A 52 -25.65 9.82 -5.14
N VAL A 53 -24.76 9.01 -4.55
CA VAL A 53 -23.91 9.47 -3.45
C VAL A 53 -22.87 10.48 -3.94
N PHE A 54 -22.35 10.30 -5.15
CA PHE A 54 -21.42 11.25 -5.73
C PHE A 54 -22.09 12.57 -6.12
N GLU A 55 -23.35 12.55 -6.55
CA GLU A 55 -24.16 13.75 -6.78
C GLU A 55 -24.39 14.54 -5.47
N GLU A 56 -24.70 13.84 -4.37
CA GLU A 56 -24.88 14.45 -3.04
C GLU A 56 -23.55 14.94 -2.44
N HIS A 57 -22.44 14.26 -2.75
CA HIS A 57 -21.11 14.55 -2.25
C HIS A 57 -20.11 14.75 -3.39
N PRO A 58 -20.09 15.91 -4.07
CA PRO A 58 -19.28 16.14 -5.26
C PRO A 58 -17.75 16.13 -5.02
N ASN A 59 -17.32 16.15 -3.75
CA ASN A 59 -15.91 16.02 -3.35
C ASN A 59 -15.55 14.59 -2.89
N LEU A 60 -16.40 13.60 -3.15
CA LEU A 60 -16.17 12.21 -2.77
C LEU A 60 -14.91 11.66 -3.43
N ILE A 61 -14.11 10.95 -2.63
CA ILE A 61 -13.02 10.10 -3.10
C ILE A 61 -13.28 8.71 -2.54
N VAL A 62 -13.39 7.72 -3.42
CA VAL A 62 -13.56 6.32 -3.01
C VAL A 62 -12.21 5.76 -2.55
N VAL A 63 -12.21 4.97 -1.49
CA VAL A 63 -11.02 4.20 -1.05
C VAL A 63 -11.29 2.72 -1.27
N ASP A 64 -10.46 2.05 -2.06
CA ASP A 64 -10.58 0.63 -2.37
C ASP A 64 -9.51 -0.18 -1.63
N TYR A 65 -9.99 -0.95 -0.64
CA TYR A 65 -9.30 -2.04 0.04
C TYR A 65 -10.20 -3.27 0.09
N THR A 66 -10.33 -3.93 -1.06
CA THR A 66 -11.21 -5.07 -1.29
C THR A 66 -10.40 -6.36 -1.43
N LEU A 67 -10.54 -7.07 -2.55
CA LEU A 67 -9.87 -8.33 -2.86
C LEU A 67 -9.32 -8.28 -4.28
N PRO A 68 -8.26 -9.06 -4.61
CA PRO A 68 -7.70 -9.11 -5.96
C PRO A 68 -8.74 -9.34 -7.06
N ALA A 69 -9.75 -10.18 -6.80
CA ALA A 69 -10.80 -10.51 -7.75
C ALA A 69 -11.74 -9.32 -8.07
N ALA A 70 -11.81 -8.30 -7.20
CA ALA A 70 -12.69 -7.15 -7.36
C ALA A 70 -11.99 -5.91 -7.96
N VAL A 71 -10.65 -5.93 -8.08
CA VAL A 71 -9.84 -4.77 -8.49
C VAL A 71 -10.33 -4.17 -9.81
N ASN A 72 -10.46 -5.00 -10.85
CA ASN A 72 -10.81 -4.52 -12.19
C ASN A 72 -12.27 -4.06 -12.26
N ASP A 73 -13.20 -4.85 -11.73
CA ASP A 73 -14.63 -4.54 -11.72
C ASP A 73 -14.95 -3.25 -10.93
N ASN A 74 -14.27 -3.06 -9.80
CA ASN A 74 -14.42 -1.83 -9.02
C ASN A 74 -13.85 -0.62 -9.75
N ALA A 75 -12.68 -0.74 -10.38
CA ALA A 75 -12.11 0.34 -11.17
C ALA A 75 -13.01 0.72 -12.36
N GLU A 76 -13.58 -0.27 -13.05
CA GLU A 76 -14.55 -0.04 -14.13
C GLU A 76 -15.78 0.72 -13.62
N LEU A 77 -16.32 0.33 -12.46
CA LEU A 77 -17.42 1.04 -11.80
C LEU A 77 -17.05 2.50 -11.48
N TYR A 78 -15.90 2.74 -10.85
CA TYR A 78 -15.48 4.10 -10.47
C TYR A 78 -15.27 4.97 -11.71
N CYS A 79 -14.68 4.40 -12.75
CA CYS A 79 -14.48 5.04 -14.05
C CYS A 79 -15.80 5.39 -14.74
N LYS A 80 -16.79 4.48 -14.67
CA LYS A 80 -18.11 4.69 -15.27
C LYS A 80 -18.90 5.80 -14.58
N VAL A 81 -18.84 5.88 -13.25
CA VAL A 81 -19.47 6.96 -12.46
C VAL A 81 -18.68 8.27 -12.56
N GLY A 82 -17.37 8.20 -12.84
CA GLY A 82 -16.49 9.36 -12.89
C GLY A 82 -15.96 9.80 -11.51
N VAL A 83 -16.09 8.95 -10.49
CA VAL A 83 -15.69 9.28 -9.11
C VAL A 83 -14.19 9.04 -8.89
N PRO A 84 -13.44 10.03 -8.37
CA PRO A 84 -12.03 9.84 -8.03
C PRO A 84 -11.82 8.74 -6.98
N PHE A 85 -10.69 8.03 -7.04
CA PHE A 85 -10.44 6.95 -6.09
C PHE A 85 -8.97 6.73 -5.72
N VAL A 86 -8.75 6.17 -4.53
CA VAL A 86 -7.46 5.69 -4.02
C VAL A 86 -7.55 4.17 -3.89
N MET A 87 -6.73 3.43 -4.64
CA MET A 87 -6.73 1.97 -4.65
C MET A 87 -5.45 1.41 -4.02
N GLY A 88 -5.62 0.83 -2.83
CA GLY A 88 -4.59 0.09 -2.10
C GLY A 88 -4.69 -1.42 -2.29
N THR A 89 -5.74 -1.93 -2.92
CA THR A 89 -5.92 -3.35 -3.21
C THR A 89 -4.85 -3.87 -4.18
N THR A 90 -4.17 -4.93 -3.77
CA THR A 90 -3.14 -5.63 -4.55
C THR A 90 -3.75 -6.73 -5.42
N GLY A 91 -2.98 -7.24 -6.38
CA GLY A 91 -3.46 -8.24 -7.34
C GLY A 91 -4.41 -7.66 -8.39
N GLY A 92 -5.22 -8.53 -8.99
CA GLY A 92 -6.01 -8.21 -10.19
C GLY A 92 -5.13 -8.11 -11.45
N ASP A 93 -5.76 -7.83 -12.58
CA ASP A 93 -5.05 -7.51 -13.83
C ASP A 93 -4.62 -6.04 -13.78
N ARG A 94 -3.34 -5.81 -13.50
CA ARG A 94 -2.79 -4.46 -13.32
C ARG A 94 -2.75 -3.69 -14.63
N GLU A 95 -2.47 -4.34 -15.75
CA GLU A 95 -2.43 -3.69 -17.07
C GLU A 95 -3.83 -3.20 -17.46
N LYS A 96 -4.84 -4.08 -17.31
CA LYS A 96 -6.23 -3.72 -17.54
C LYS A 96 -6.68 -2.60 -16.59
N LEU A 97 -6.29 -2.64 -15.31
CA LEU A 97 -6.58 -1.58 -14.35
C LEU A 97 -6.05 -0.22 -14.83
N TYR A 98 -4.76 -0.12 -15.13
CA TYR A 98 -4.16 1.14 -15.58
C TYR A 98 -4.78 1.64 -16.89
N LYS A 99 -5.07 0.73 -17.84
CA LYS A 99 -5.73 1.07 -19.09
C LYS A 99 -7.13 1.65 -18.86
N THR A 100 -7.97 0.98 -18.07
CA THR A 100 -9.34 1.42 -17.77
C THR A 100 -9.37 2.82 -17.18
N VAL A 101 -8.47 3.13 -16.24
CA VAL A 101 -8.40 4.44 -15.59
C VAL A 101 -7.86 5.52 -16.54
N ALA A 102 -6.89 5.17 -17.39
CA ALA A 102 -6.33 6.10 -18.36
C ALA A 102 -7.38 6.52 -19.40
N ASP A 103 -8.17 5.55 -19.88
CA ASP A 103 -9.22 5.78 -20.87
C ASP A 103 -10.38 6.64 -20.32
N SER A 104 -10.72 6.47 -19.04
CA SER A 104 -11.81 7.22 -18.39
C SER A 104 -11.45 8.64 -17.97
N LYS A 105 -10.15 8.94 -17.83
CA LYS A 105 -9.62 10.24 -17.36
C LYS A 105 -10.05 10.61 -15.94
N VAL A 106 -10.46 9.63 -15.13
CA VAL A 106 -10.76 9.81 -13.71
C VAL A 106 -9.47 9.99 -12.91
N TYR A 107 -9.53 10.83 -11.88
CA TYR A 107 -8.42 11.01 -10.96
C TYR A 107 -8.26 9.78 -10.06
N ALA A 108 -7.07 9.19 -10.03
CA ALA A 108 -6.79 8.06 -9.16
C ALA A 108 -5.39 8.08 -8.56
N VAL A 109 -5.26 7.60 -7.32
CA VAL A 109 -3.99 7.11 -6.78
C VAL A 109 -4.03 5.60 -6.76
N ILE A 110 -3.10 4.95 -7.46
CA ILE A 110 -3.00 3.50 -7.52
C ILE A 110 -1.64 3.12 -6.95
N SER A 111 -1.60 2.48 -5.79
CA SER A 111 -0.35 2.01 -5.20
C SER A 111 -0.52 0.67 -4.47
N PRO A 112 0.25 -0.37 -4.83
CA PRO A 112 0.23 -1.65 -4.11
C PRO A 112 0.93 -1.58 -2.74
N GLN A 113 1.65 -0.48 -2.45
CA GLN A 113 2.31 -0.23 -1.19
C GLN A 113 1.92 1.17 -0.69
N MET A 114 1.03 1.20 0.32
CA MET A 114 0.53 2.46 0.89
C MET A 114 1.34 2.93 2.10
N GLY A 115 2.29 2.15 2.60
CA GLY A 115 3.20 2.57 3.66
C GLY A 115 4.26 3.53 3.09
N LYS A 116 3.93 4.83 3.01
CA LYS A 116 4.72 5.81 2.25
C LYS A 116 6.19 5.89 2.67
N GLN A 117 6.52 5.65 3.94
CA GLN A 117 7.90 5.67 4.42
C GLN A 117 8.71 4.48 3.88
N VAL A 118 8.07 3.31 3.74
CA VAL A 118 8.69 2.13 3.10
C VAL A 118 8.90 2.40 1.60
N VAL A 119 7.95 3.09 0.95
CA VAL A 119 8.12 3.55 -0.45
C VAL A 119 9.28 4.53 -0.58
N ALA A 120 9.41 5.49 0.34
CA ALA A 120 10.51 6.45 0.33
C ALA A 120 11.88 5.78 0.51
N PHE A 121 11.97 4.79 1.40
CA PHE A 121 13.18 3.97 1.56
C PHE A 121 13.53 3.22 0.28
N LEU A 122 12.55 2.55 -0.35
CA LEU A 122 12.78 1.86 -1.62
C LEU A 122 13.23 2.82 -2.73
N ALA A 123 12.59 3.98 -2.87
CA ALA A 123 12.98 4.98 -3.86
C ALA A 123 14.40 5.52 -3.63
N ALA A 124 14.81 5.69 -2.36
CA ALA A 124 16.19 6.08 -2.03
C ALA A 124 17.19 4.99 -2.45
N MET A 125 16.86 3.72 -2.20
CA MET A 125 17.68 2.57 -2.62
C MET A 125 17.79 2.49 -4.14
N GLU A 126 16.69 2.68 -4.87
CA GLU A 126 16.65 2.68 -6.34
C GLU A 126 17.53 3.79 -6.92
N ILE A 127 17.41 5.02 -6.41
CA ILE A 127 18.25 6.16 -6.82
C ILE A 127 19.73 5.85 -6.54
N MET A 128 20.05 5.37 -5.34
CA MET A 128 21.43 5.03 -4.99
C MET A 128 22.01 3.95 -5.92
N ALA A 129 21.23 2.91 -6.20
CA ALA A 129 21.61 1.82 -7.10
C ALA A 129 21.81 2.27 -8.55
N GLU A 130 20.98 3.19 -9.04
CA GLU A 130 21.11 3.76 -10.39
C GLU A 130 22.34 4.68 -10.51
N GLN A 131 22.63 5.48 -9.49
CA GLN A 131 23.73 6.45 -9.53
C GLN A 131 25.11 5.82 -9.28
N PHE A 132 25.17 4.73 -8.51
CA PHE A 132 26.43 4.13 -8.06
C PHE A 132 26.51 2.62 -8.34
N PRO A 133 26.39 2.19 -9.61
CA PRO A 133 26.44 0.76 -9.94
C PRO A 133 27.78 0.14 -9.50
N GLY A 134 27.70 -1.03 -8.86
CA GLY A 134 28.89 -1.73 -8.36
C GLY A 134 29.51 -1.17 -7.07
N ALA A 135 28.90 -0.17 -6.42
CA ALA A 135 29.47 0.45 -5.21
C ALA A 135 29.69 -0.52 -4.03
N PHE A 136 28.94 -1.63 -3.99
CA PHE A 136 29.05 -2.69 -2.99
C PHE A 136 29.59 -4.00 -3.61
N SER A 137 30.30 -3.93 -4.75
CA SER A 137 30.93 -5.12 -5.33
C SER A 137 31.87 -5.80 -4.34
N GLY A 138 31.67 -7.11 -4.16
CA GLY A 138 32.40 -7.95 -3.22
C GLY A 138 31.77 -8.05 -1.82
N TYR A 139 30.78 -7.23 -1.48
CA TYR A 139 30.02 -7.41 -0.24
C TYR A 139 29.11 -8.63 -0.32
N SER A 140 28.86 -9.26 0.82
CA SER A 140 27.79 -10.27 0.97
C SER A 140 26.53 -9.62 1.53
N LEU A 141 25.36 -10.08 1.09
CA LEU A 141 24.06 -9.65 1.59
C LEU A 141 23.39 -10.80 2.36
N GLN A 142 22.83 -10.48 3.51
CA GLN A 142 21.88 -11.33 4.23
C GLN A 142 20.55 -10.61 4.31
N VAL A 143 19.47 -11.32 4.01
CA VAL A 143 18.11 -10.77 4.08
C VAL A 143 17.26 -11.63 4.98
N MET A 144 16.62 -10.99 5.94
CA MET A 144 15.62 -11.62 6.80
C MET A 144 14.30 -10.88 6.67
N GLU A 145 13.22 -11.64 6.57
CA GLU A 145 11.86 -11.10 6.52
C GLU A 145 10.93 -11.88 7.45
N SER A 146 10.11 -11.15 8.21
CA SER A 146 9.02 -11.70 9.02
C SER A 146 7.67 -11.09 8.67
N HIS A 147 6.70 -11.94 8.34
CA HIS A 147 5.28 -11.63 8.07
C HIS A 147 4.41 -12.70 8.74
N GLN A 148 3.08 -12.62 8.57
CA GLN A 148 2.19 -13.68 9.06
C GLN A 148 2.58 -15.07 8.52
N ALA A 149 2.33 -16.11 9.30
CA ALA A 149 2.66 -17.50 8.94
C ALA A 149 2.08 -17.95 7.58
N SER A 150 0.95 -17.38 7.15
CA SER A 150 0.32 -17.68 5.86
C SER A 150 1.00 -17.04 4.65
N LYS A 151 1.92 -16.09 4.86
CA LYS A 151 2.65 -15.38 3.79
C LYS A 151 3.88 -16.19 3.39
N LEU A 152 3.71 -17.14 2.48
CA LEU A 152 4.75 -18.09 2.08
C LEU A 152 5.81 -17.50 1.13
N ASP A 153 5.45 -16.45 0.39
CA ASP A 153 6.33 -15.81 -0.59
C ASP A 153 7.04 -14.58 -0.01
N THR A 154 8.29 -14.36 -0.45
CA THR A 154 9.05 -13.13 -0.20
C THR A 154 8.26 -11.92 -0.66
N SER A 155 8.14 -10.90 0.20
CA SER A 155 7.37 -9.70 -0.12
C SER A 155 7.91 -8.98 -1.36
N GLY A 156 7.01 -8.35 -2.12
CA GLY A 156 7.39 -7.57 -3.31
C GLY A 156 8.36 -6.42 -2.98
N THR A 157 8.19 -5.79 -1.81
CA THR A 157 9.12 -4.76 -1.32
C THR A 157 10.52 -5.34 -1.12
N ALA A 158 10.65 -6.50 -0.47
CA ALA A 158 11.97 -7.11 -0.25
C ALA A 158 12.66 -7.46 -1.57
N LYS A 159 11.93 -8.04 -2.54
CA LYS A 159 12.46 -8.32 -3.88
C LYS A 159 12.98 -7.06 -4.57
N ALA A 160 12.26 -5.94 -4.46
CA ALA A 160 12.67 -4.68 -5.06
C ALA A 160 13.94 -4.11 -4.41
N VAL A 161 14.05 -4.17 -3.08
CA VAL A 161 15.25 -3.74 -2.34
C VAL A 161 16.45 -4.64 -2.68
N ILE A 162 16.26 -5.96 -2.76
CA ILE A 162 17.31 -6.91 -3.18
C ILE A 162 17.81 -6.56 -4.58
N SER A 163 16.92 -6.28 -5.53
CA SER A 163 17.31 -5.89 -6.89
C SER A 163 18.13 -4.59 -6.91
N CYS A 164 17.92 -3.69 -5.96
CA CYS A 164 18.78 -2.52 -5.79
C CYS A 164 20.19 -2.91 -5.35
N PHE A 165 20.33 -3.84 -4.39
CA PHE A 165 21.64 -4.36 -3.97
C PHE A 165 22.36 -5.13 -5.07
N GLU A 166 21.63 -5.85 -5.93
CA GLU A 166 22.20 -6.51 -7.11
C GLU A 166 22.82 -5.48 -8.08
N LYS A 167 22.11 -4.39 -8.37
CA LYS A 167 22.64 -3.28 -9.18
C LYS A 167 23.84 -2.58 -8.53
N LEU A 168 23.86 -2.53 -7.20
CA LEU A 168 25.01 -2.07 -6.42
C LEU A 168 26.18 -3.06 -6.43
N GLY A 169 26.07 -4.21 -7.10
CA GLY A 169 27.16 -5.15 -7.34
C GLY A 169 27.23 -6.35 -6.40
N VAL A 170 26.19 -6.58 -5.60
CA VAL A 170 26.07 -7.78 -4.76
C VAL A 170 25.49 -8.94 -5.58
N SER A 171 25.94 -10.17 -5.33
CA SER A 171 25.28 -11.38 -5.83
C SER A 171 24.42 -11.96 -4.73
N PHE A 172 23.14 -12.17 -4.98
CA PHE A 172 22.21 -12.73 -4.00
C PHE A 172 21.16 -13.58 -4.71
N ASP A 173 20.90 -14.78 -4.18
CA ASP A 173 19.79 -15.62 -4.66
C ASP A 173 18.54 -15.34 -3.81
N LEU A 174 17.40 -15.11 -4.45
CA LEU A 174 16.14 -14.85 -3.75
C LEU A 174 15.71 -16.01 -2.84
N ASP A 175 16.18 -17.24 -3.12
CA ASP A 175 15.94 -18.41 -2.27
C ASP A 175 16.76 -18.38 -0.97
N GLU A 176 17.76 -17.50 -0.86
CA GLU A 176 18.55 -17.28 0.37
C GLU A 176 17.86 -16.36 1.39
N VAL A 177 16.70 -15.77 1.04
CA VAL A 177 15.94 -14.94 1.99
C VAL A 177 15.46 -15.79 3.17
N GLN A 178 15.81 -15.38 4.38
CA GLN A 178 15.37 -16.04 5.60
C GLN A 178 13.94 -15.60 5.94
N LEU A 179 12.98 -16.46 5.62
CA LEU A 179 11.56 -16.24 5.93
C LEU A 179 11.22 -16.74 7.34
N ILE A 180 11.14 -15.82 8.30
CA ILE A 180 10.79 -16.17 9.69
C ILE A 180 9.27 -16.17 9.83
N ARG A 181 8.70 -17.37 9.97
CA ARG A 181 7.24 -17.60 10.07
C ARG A 181 6.81 -18.31 11.35
N ASP A 182 7.76 -18.92 12.07
CA ASP A 182 7.52 -19.56 13.35
C ASP A 182 7.26 -18.49 14.43
N PRO A 183 6.09 -18.49 15.11
CA PRO A 183 5.74 -17.45 16.07
C PRO A 183 6.74 -17.29 17.22
N VAL A 184 7.37 -18.37 17.67
CA VAL A 184 8.37 -18.31 18.75
C VAL A 184 9.60 -17.56 18.25
N GLN A 185 10.12 -17.89 17.06
CA GLN A 185 11.21 -17.15 16.45
C GLN A 185 10.84 -15.70 16.14
N GLN A 186 9.60 -15.42 15.73
CA GLN A 186 9.13 -14.05 15.48
C GLN A 186 9.18 -13.19 16.75
N ILE A 187 8.80 -13.74 17.90
CA ILE A 187 8.89 -13.02 19.18
C ILE A 187 10.34 -12.93 19.66
N GLU A 188 11.02 -14.07 19.79
CA GLU A 188 12.29 -14.16 20.51
C GLU A 188 13.48 -13.65 19.70
N MET A 189 13.50 -13.89 18.39
CA MET A 189 14.63 -13.53 17.51
C MET A 189 14.38 -12.23 16.75
N VAL A 190 13.16 -12.03 16.23
CA VAL A 190 12.84 -10.85 15.41
C VAL A 190 12.34 -9.68 16.26
N GLY A 191 11.82 -9.94 17.46
CA GLY A 191 11.29 -8.91 18.35
C GLY A 191 9.89 -8.42 17.95
N VAL A 192 9.10 -9.25 17.25
CA VAL A 192 7.70 -8.93 16.93
C VAL A 192 6.87 -9.01 18.22
N PRO A 193 6.17 -7.94 18.64
CA PRO A 193 5.29 -8.02 19.79
C PRO A 193 4.15 -9.01 19.53
N GLU A 194 3.79 -9.81 20.54
CA GLU A 194 2.81 -10.90 20.41
C GLU A 194 1.47 -10.45 19.80
N GLU A 195 1.00 -9.25 20.16
CA GLU A 195 -0.23 -8.65 19.63
C GLU A 195 -0.22 -8.37 18.12
N TYR A 196 0.95 -8.33 17.48
CA TYR A 196 1.12 -8.04 16.05
C TYR A 196 1.50 -9.26 15.20
N LEU A 197 1.57 -10.48 15.75
CA LEU A 197 1.93 -11.69 14.98
C LEU A 197 1.02 -11.97 13.78
N LEU A 198 -0.25 -11.54 13.86
CA LEU A 198 -1.23 -11.67 12.77
C LEU A 198 -1.21 -10.49 11.79
N GLY A 199 -0.29 -9.54 11.96
CA GLY A 199 -0.29 -8.28 11.25
C GLY A 199 1.00 -7.49 11.46
N HIS A 200 2.11 -8.01 10.97
CA HIS A 200 3.40 -7.33 10.96
C HIS A 200 4.14 -7.49 9.64
N ALA A 201 5.13 -6.64 9.41
CA ALA A 201 6.11 -6.76 8.33
C ALA A 201 7.45 -6.23 8.84
N PHE A 202 8.38 -7.13 9.17
CA PHE A 202 9.71 -6.79 9.66
C PHE A 202 10.73 -7.26 8.63
N HIS A 203 11.66 -6.37 8.28
CA HIS A 203 12.65 -6.60 7.24
C HIS A 203 14.02 -6.13 7.71
N MET A 204 15.04 -6.93 7.43
CA MET A 204 16.44 -6.61 7.70
C MET A 204 17.28 -6.96 6.48
N TYR A 205 18.12 -6.02 6.05
CA TYR A 205 19.12 -6.20 4.99
C TYR A 205 20.48 -5.88 5.58
N HIS A 206 21.37 -6.87 5.61
CA HIS A 206 22.67 -6.76 6.23
C HIS A 206 23.77 -7.00 5.20
N LEU A 207 24.66 -6.02 5.03
CA LEU A 207 25.81 -6.10 4.14
C LEU A 207 27.09 -6.25 4.96
N THR A 208 27.99 -7.13 4.52
CA THR A 208 29.32 -7.32 5.13
C THR A 208 30.41 -7.24 4.07
N SER A 209 31.48 -6.47 4.34
CA SER A 209 32.64 -6.36 3.43
C SER A 209 33.43 -7.67 3.31
N PRO A 210 34.20 -7.88 2.22
CA PRO A 210 35.00 -9.11 2.04
C PRO A 210 35.95 -9.44 3.20
N ASP A 211 36.49 -8.42 3.87
CA ASP A 211 37.40 -8.57 5.01
C ASP A 211 36.69 -8.61 6.38
N GLY A 212 35.36 -8.51 6.39
CA GLY A 212 34.52 -8.53 7.59
C GLY A 212 34.61 -7.29 8.47
N THR A 213 35.25 -6.21 8.02
CA THR A 213 35.50 -5.02 8.86
C THR A 213 34.41 -3.95 8.75
N VAL A 214 33.60 -3.97 7.69
CA VAL A 214 32.52 -3.01 7.45
C VAL A 214 31.19 -3.74 7.42
N SER A 215 30.22 -3.19 8.16
CA SER A 215 28.85 -3.69 8.19
C SER A 215 27.87 -2.54 7.97
N PHE A 216 26.85 -2.79 7.14
CA PHE A 216 25.68 -1.94 7.01
C PHE A 216 24.43 -2.74 7.34
N GLU A 217 23.48 -2.11 8.03
CA GLU A 217 22.18 -2.70 8.35
C GLU A 217 21.08 -1.71 8.00
N PHE A 218 20.09 -2.20 7.26
CA PHE A 218 18.87 -1.47 6.96
C PHE A 218 17.69 -2.27 7.53
N GLN A 219 16.93 -1.64 8.42
CA GLN A 219 15.79 -2.28 9.06
C GLN A 219 14.54 -1.40 8.96
N HIS A 220 13.40 -2.03 8.67
CA HIS A 220 12.09 -1.40 8.81
C HIS A 220 11.07 -2.39 9.36
N ASN A 221 10.44 -2.00 10.47
CA ASN A 221 9.51 -2.83 11.23
C ASN A 221 8.14 -2.17 11.28
N VAL A 222 7.13 -2.88 10.77
CA VAL A 222 5.74 -2.41 10.78
C VAL A 222 4.93 -3.31 11.70
N CYS A 223 4.33 -2.69 12.72
CA CYS A 223 3.32 -3.30 13.57
C CYS A 223 1.93 -2.85 13.14
N GLY A 224 1.04 -3.81 12.91
CA GLY A 224 -0.35 -3.56 12.57
C GLY A 224 -0.54 -2.93 11.20
N ARG A 225 -1.49 -1.99 11.12
CA ARG A 225 -1.97 -1.42 9.85
C ARG A 225 -1.87 0.10 9.74
N SER A 226 -1.39 0.76 10.79
CA SER A 226 -1.39 2.22 10.90
C SER A 226 -0.64 2.87 9.73
N ILE A 227 0.58 2.42 9.41
CA ILE A 227 1.38 3.02 8.32
C ILE A 227 0.64 3.05 6.98
N TYR A 228 -0.14 2.02 6.66
CA TYR A 228 -0.91 1.94 5.42
C TYR A 228 -2.15 2.84 5.46
N ALA A 229 -2.82 2.89 6.62
CA ALA A 229 -3.96 3.77 6.83
C ALA A 229 -3.55 5.24 6.72
N GLU A 230 -2.46 5.63 7.38
CA GLU A 230 -1.92 6.98 7.34
C GLU A 230 -1.48 7.38 5.93
N GLY A 231 -0.76 6.51 5.21
CA GLY A 231 -0.38 6.79 3.83
C GLY A 231 -1.58 6.86 2.88
N THR A 232 -2.66 6.12 3.16
CA THR A 232 -3.92 6.25 2.40
C THR A 232 -4.58 7.60 2.65
N VAL A 233 -4.60 8.09 3.90
CA VAL A 233 -5.11 9.43 4.21
C VAL A 233 -4.29 10.50 3.47
N ASP A 234 -2.97 10.36 3.42
CA ASP A 234 -2.12 11.26 2.64
C ASP A 234 -2.46 11.22 1.15
N ALA A 235 -2.69 10.03 0.59
CA ALA A 235 -3.10 9.88 -0.80
C ALA A 235 -4.48 10.51 -1.09
N ILE A 236 -5.43 10.44 -0.15
CA ILE A 236 -6.74 11.11 -0.26
C ILE A 236 -6.55 12.63 -0.32
N LEU A 237 -5.77 13.20 0.61
CA LEU A 237 -5.51 14.64 0.67
C LEU A 237 -4.78 15.13 -0.59
N PHE A 238 -3.80 14.36 -1.05
CA PHE A 238 -3.09 14.61 -2.30
C PHE A 238 -4.05 14.64 -3.48
N LEU A 239 -4.86 13.59 -3.64
CA LEU A 239 -5.77 13.44 -4.77
C LEU A 239 -6.84 14.54 -4.77
N ALA A 240 -7.38 14.89 -3.60
CA ALA A 240 -8.33 15.99 -3.44
C ALA A 240 -7.75 17.32 -3.95
N LYS A 241 -6.47 17.60 -3.65
CA LYS A 241 -5.76 18.78 -4.16
C LYS A 241 -5.64 18.74 -5.69
N LYS A 242 -5.26 17.60 -6.27
CA LYS A 242 -5.13 17.45 -7.74
C LYS A 242 -6.46 17.63 -8.48
N VAL A 243 -7.55 17.06 -7.94
CA VAL A 243 -8.91 17.24 -8.45
C VAL A 243 -9.31 18.73 -8.42
N LYS A 244 -9.11 19.40 -7.28
CA LYS A 244 -9.45 20.82 -7.11
C LYS A 244 -8.70 21.73 -8.07
N LEU A 245 -7.43 21.44 -8.32
CA LEU A 245 -6.57 22.19 -9.24
C LEU A 245 -6.78 21.82 -10.72
N LYS A 246 -7.57 20.78 -11.01
CA LYS A 246 -7.84 20.28 -12.37
C LYS A 246 -6.58 19.87 -13.15
N GLU A 247 -5.57 19.40 -12.44
CA GLU A 247 -4.24 19.00 -12.94
C GLU A 247 -4.31 18.01 -14.09
N GLU A 248 -3.64 18.26 -15.22
CA GLU A 248 -3.74 17.42 -16.44
C GLU A 248 -3.47 15.92 -16.18
N LYS A 249 -2.48 15.60 -15.33
CA LYS A 249 -2.20 14.22 -14.92
C LYS A 249 -3.38 13.67 -14.11
N ARG A 250 -3.85 12.46 -14.47
CA ARG A 250 -5.03 11.83 -13.85
C ARG A 250 -4.69 10.64 -12.96
N ILE A 251 -3.66 9.87 -13.31
CA ILE A 251 -3.23 8.70 -12.55
C ILE A 251 -1.95 9.03 -11.80
N TYR A 252 -1.94 8.75 -10.51
CA TYR A 252 -0.82 9.00 -9.61
C TYR A 252 -0.47 7.75 -8.81
N ASP A 253 0.73 7.73 -8.26
CA ASP A 253 1.21 6.69 -7.34
C ASP A 253 1.66 7.29 -6.00
N MET A 254 2.26 6.47 -5.13
CA MET A 254 2.75 6.93 -3.83
C MET A 254 4.04 7.77 -3.93
N ILE A 255 4.80 7.70 -5.03
CA ILE A 255 5.95 8.58 -5.29
C ILE A 255 5.47 9.99 -5.58
N ASP A 256 4.39 10.14 -6.36
CA ASP A 256 3.75 11.44 -6.57
C ASP A 256 3.27 12.06 -5.25
N VAL A 257 2.66 11.26 -4.37
CA VAL A 257 2.24 11.70 -3.03
C VAL A 257 3.44 12.15 -2.20
N LEU A 258 4.55 11.40 -2.21
CA LEU A 258 5.78 11.77 -1.49
C LEU A 258 6.37 13.08 -2.00
N ARG A 259 6.37 13.31 -3.32
CA ARG A 259 6.91 14.54 -3.95
C ARG A 259 6.10 15.79 -3.64
N GLU A 260 4.81 15.66 -3.33
CA GLU A 260 3.98 16.79 -2.91
C GLU A 260 4.44 17.38 -1.57
N GLY A 261 5.13 16.57 -0.76
CA GLY A 261 5.56 16.93 0.59
C GLY A 261 4.49 16.64 1.65
N ASN A 262 4.76 17.11 2.86
CA ASN A 262 3.86 16.91 3.99
C ASN A 262 2.60 17.79 3.86
N MET A 263 1.42 17.20 4.11
CA MET A 263 0.13 17.89 4.09
C MET A 263 -0.58 17.87 5.47
N ARG A 264 0.09 17.33 6.51
CA ARG A 264 -0.40 17.22 7.89
C ARG A 264 0.71 16.80 8.86
#